data_AF-A0A354R9D7-F1
#
_entry.id   AF-A0A354R9D7-F1
#
_cell.length_a   1.000
_cell.length_b   1.000
_cell.length_c   1.000
_cell.angle_alpha   90.00
_cell.angle_beta   90.00
_cell.angle_gamma   90.00
#
_symmetry.space_group_name_H-M   'P 1'
#
loop_
_entity.id
_entity.type
_entity.pdbx_description
1 polymer ?
#
loop_
_entity_poly.entity_id
_entity_poly.type
_entity_poly.pdbx_seq_one_letter_code
_entity_poly.pdbx_strand_id
1 'polypeptide(L)'
;PKVLMITADRALKSPVRALARAARFALEDEHRMPRGMCFALRGALYHRKLNFFRANDARGPEFVTSVSYKPFDAAHAIPELARVANFVAEHPCALREEIAPDAESAKHLDWLVSTGHVVAYVNGAYSPVEKYPKYGPQWRKKAPVAQTAPSASTEPESAPAAAPAAEPVSPAAESAAVQVATPAEEKKAEEKKEEKEQ
;
A
#
# COMPACT_ATOMS: atom_id res chain seq x y z
N PRO A 1 -45.14 8.30 -21.11
CA PRO A 1 -44.61 7.09 -21.81
C PRO A 1 -44.38 5.95 -20.80
N LYS A 2 -44.64 4.69 -21.16
CA LYS A 2 -44.34 3.54 -20.28
C LYS A 2 -42.86 3.16 -20.43
N VAL A 3 -42.01 3.56 -19.48
CA VAL A 3 -40.59 3.21 -19.48
C VAL A 3 -40.43 1.78 -18.97
N LEU A 4 -40.09 0.85 -19.86
CA LEU A 4 -39.75 -0.51 -19.50
C LEU A 4 -38.34 -0.54 -18.90
N MET A 5 -38.26 -0.58 -17.57
CA MET A 5 -37.01 -0.79 -16.84
C MET A 5 -36.53 -2.24 -17.04
N ILE A 6 -35.55 -2.43 -17.92
CA ILE A 6 -34.87 -3.71 -18.17
C ILE A 6 -33.47 -3.62 -17.53
N THR A 7 -33.10 -4.62 -16.74
CA THR A 7 -31.75 -4.68 -16.13
C THR A 7 -30.67 -4.88 -17.19
N ALA A 8 -29.50 -4.26 -17.00
CA ALA A 8 -28.40 -4.31 -17.97
C ALA A 8 -27.99 -5.75 -18.35
N ASP A 9 -27.95 -6.67 -17.38
CA ASP A 9 -27.68 -8.09 -17.63
C ASP A 9 -28.71 -8.75 -18.57
N ARG A 10 -30.01 -8.47 -18.37
CA ARG A 10 -31.09 -8.97 -19.23
C ARG A 10 -31.10 -8.30 -20.61
N ALA A 11 -30.60 -7.07 -20.72
CA ALA A 11 -30.38 -6.37 -21.98
C ALA A 11 -29.21 -6.98 -22.78
N LEU A 12 -28.08 -7.24 -22.12
CA LEU A 12 -26.89 -7.87 -22.71
C LEU A 12 -27.15 -9.31 -23.19
N LYS A 13 -27.95 -10.07 -22.42
CA LYS A 13 -28.37 -11.46 -22.74
C LYS A 13 -29.55 -11.53 -23.71
N SER A 14 -30.04 -10.40 -24.24
CA SER A 14 -31.21 -10.40 -25.12
C SER A 14 -30.89 -10.95 -26.51
N PRO A 15 -31.83 -11.68 -27.17
CA PRO A 15 -31.66 -12.12 -28.56
C PRO A 15 -31.69 -10.96 -29.57
N VAL A 16 -32.16 -9.78 -29.14
CA VAL A 16 -32.27 -8.59 -29.99
C VAL A 16 -30.90 -7.91 -30.10
N ARG A 17 -30.14 -8.27 -31.15
CA ARG A 17 -28.78 -7.74 -31.44
C ARG A 17 -28.67 -6.20 -31.45
N ALA A 18 -29.75 -5.46 -31.68
CA ALA A 18 -29.76 -4.01 -31.54
C ALA A 18 -29.70 -3.56 -30.07
N LEU A 19 -30.54 -4.17 -29.21
CA LEU A 19 -30.64 -3.85 -27.79
C LEU A 19 -29.37 -4.30 -27.03
N ALA A 20 -28.85 -5.48 -27.34
CA ALA A 20 -27.58 -5.96 -26.78
C ALA A 20 -26.38 -5.05 -27.18
N ARG A 21 -26.35 -4.51 -28.41
CA ARG A 21 -25.31 -3.55 -28.83
C ARG A 21 -25.47 -2.19 -28.15
N ALA A 22 -26.70 -1.67 -28.02
CA ALA A 22 -26.96 -0.42 -27.31
C ALA A 22 -26.56 -0.52 -25.82
N ALA A 23 -26.84 -1.65 -25.17
CA ALA A 23 -26.44 -1.92 -23.79
C ALA A 23 -24.91 -1.99 -23.63
N ARG A 24 -24.20 -2.62 -24.56
CA ARG A 24 -22.72 -2.62 -24.57
C ARG A 24 -22.15 -1.23 -24.75
N PHE A 25 -22.63 -0.48 -25.76
CA PHE A 25 -22.18 0.88 -26.02
C PHE A 25 -22.36 1.81 -24.81
N ALA A 26 -23.52 1.75 -24.13
CA ALA A 26 -23.76 2.55 -22.93
C ALA A 26 -22.85 2.18 -21.74
N LEU A 27 -22.51 0.90 -21.59
CA LEU A 27 -21.55 0.44 -20.57
C LEU A 27 -20.11 0.82 -20.93
N GLU A 28 -19.73 0.71 -22.21
CA GLU A 28 -18.42 1.08 -22.74
C GLU A 28 -18.18 2.59 -22.61
N ASP A 29 -19.20 3.43 -22.81
CA ASP A 29 -19.11 4.89 -22.61
C ASP A 29 -18.93 5.26 -21.12
N GLU A 30 -19.71 4.67 -20.21
CA GLU A 30 -19.52 4.87 -18.75
C GLU A 30 -18.21 4.27 -18.22
N HIS A 31 -17.70 3.17 -18.80
CA HIS A 31 -16.37 2.66 -18.48
C HIS A 31 -15.25 3.59 -18.97
N ARG A 32 -15.44 4.23 -20.14
CA ARG A 32 -14.48 5.18 -20.72
C ARG A 32 -14.51 6.55 -20.05
N MET A 33 -15.68 6.95 -19.56
CA MET A 33 -15.96 8.32 -19.12
C MET A 33 -17.01 8.32 -17.99
N PRO A 34 -16.69 7.75 -16.81
CA PRO A 34 -17.66 7.54 -15.71
C PRO A 34 -18.24 8.87 -15.23
N ARG A 35 -19.47 9.15 -15.66
CA ARG A 35 -20.16 10.45 -15.44
C ARG A 35 -21.60 10.29 -15.04
N GLY A 36 -22.39 9.43 -15.69
CA GLY A 36 -23.81 9.27 -15.34
C GLY A 36 -23.96 8.54 -14.01
N MET A 37 -23.44 7.31 -13.95
CA MET A 37 -23.53 6.43 -12.79
C MET A 37 -22.84 7.01 -11.56
N CYS A 38 -21.61 7.53 -11.69
CA CYS A 38 -20.90 8.13 -10.56
C CYS A 38 -21.60 9.40 -10.03
N PHE A 39 -22.17 10.25 -10.89
CA PHE A 39 -22.93 11.42 -10.44
C PHE A 39 -24.22 11.02 -9.72
N ALA A 40 -24.96 10.04 -10.24
CA ALA A 40 -26.15 9.49 -9.59
C ALA A 40 -25.82 8.85 -8.22
N LEU A 41 -24.72 8.10 -8.12
CA LEU A 41 -24.25 7.50 -6.86
C LEU A 41 -23.87 8.57 -5.83
N ARG A 42 -23.20 9.65 -6.23
CA ARG A 42 -22.91 10.78 -5.33
C ARG A 42 -24.18 11.39 -4.74
N GLY A 43 -25.18 11.68 -5.58
CA GLY A 43 -26.47 12.20 -5.11
C GLY A 43 -27.17 11.23 -4.14
N ALA A 44 -27.23 9.95 -4.48
CA ALA A 44 -27.89 8.92 -3.67
C ALA A 44 -27.20 8.66 -2.31
N LEU A 45 -25.86 8.78 -2.24
CA LEU A 45 -25.08 8.46 -1.04
C LEU A 45 -24.74 9.70 -0.19
N TYR A 46 -24.94 10.91 -0.70
CA TYR A 46 -24.75 12.18 0.03
C TYR A 46 -25.47 12.19 1.39
N HIS A 47 -26.75 11.78 1.41
CA HIS A 47 -27.56 11.70 2.63
C HIS A 47 -27.04 10.69 3.66
N ARG A 48 -26.18 9.74 3.27
CA ARG A 48 -25.52 8.78 4.17
C ARG A 48 -24.18 9.27 4.71
N LYS A 49 -23.78 10.52 4.39
CA LYS A 49 -22.48 11.12 4.77
C LYS A 49 -21.27 10.30 4.30
N LEU A 50 -21.41 9.54 3.21
CA LEU A 50 -20.30 8.81 2.62
C LEU A 50 -19.43 9.75 1.78
N ASN A 51 -18.12 9.58 1.92
CA ASN A 51 -17.09 10.34 1.23
C ASN A 51 -16.73 9.63 -0.08
N PHE A 52 -16.27 10.40 -1.07
CA PHE A 52 -15.86 9.91 -2.38
C PHE A 52 -14.41 10.33 -2.66
N PHE A 53 -13.59 9.41 -3.17
CA PHE A 53 -12.22 9.71 -3.60
C PHE A 53 -11.91 9.02 -4.93
N ARG A 54 -10.90 9.52 -5.65
CA ARG A 54 -10.41 8.92 -6.91
C ARG A 54 -8.99 8.42 -6.72
N ALA A 55 -8.72 7.21 -7.17
CA ALA A 55 -7.38 6.63 -7.11
C ALA A 55 -6.61 6.85 -8.41
N ASN A 56 -5.27 6.87 -8.33
CA ASN A 56 -4.31 7.08 -9.42
C ASN A 56 -4.34 8.46 -10.11
N ASP A 57 -5.51 8.94 -10.55
CA ASP A 57 -5.65 10.16 -11.36
C ASP A 57 -7.05 10.79 -11.19
N ALA A 58 -7.20 12.04 -11.63
CA ALA A 58 -8.48 12.75 -11.76
C ALA A 58 -9.53 11.99 -12.60
N ARG A 59 -9.14 11.13 -13.54
CA ARG A 59 -10.02 10.25 -14.33
C ARG A 59 -9.97 8.78 -13.89
N GLY A 60 -9.23 8.45 -12.82
CA GLY A 60 -9.12 7.09 -12.31
C GLY A 60 -10.40 6.59 -11.61
N PRO A 61 -10.39 5.32 -11.15
CA PRO A 61 -11.54 4.71 -10.50
C PRO A 61 -11.95 5.47 -9.23
N GLU A 62 -13.26 5.61 -9.04
CA GLU A 62 -13.87 6.31 -7.92
C GLU A 62 -14.34 5.31 -6.85
N PHE A 63 -14.00 5.60 -5.60
CA PHE A 63 -14.26 4.77 -4.43
C PHE A 63 -15.09 5.53 -3.39
N VAL A 64 -15.77 4.79 -2.51
CA VAL A 64 -16.71 5.32 -1.51
C VAL A 64 -16.30 4.84 -0.11
N THR A 65 -16.30 5.74 0.86
CA THR A 65 -15.90 5.44 2.25
C THR A 65 -16.85 6.07 3.28
N SER A 66 -16.97 5.44 4.45
CA SER A 66 -17.60 6.05 5.63
C SER A 66 -16.73 7.14 6.25
N VAL A 67 -15.41 6.97 6.21
CA VAL A 67 -14.42 7.87 6.82
C VAL A 67 -13.94 8.93 5.81
N SER A 68 -13.71 10.15 6.30
CA SER A 68 -13.09 11.24 5.54
C SER A 68 -11.58 11.16 5.71
N TYR A 69 -10.84 10.98 4.61
CA TYR A 69 -9.39 10.82 4.65
C TYR A 69 -8.64 12.12 4.97
N LYS A 70 -7.59 12.00 5.78
CA LYS A 70 -6.68 13.10 6.16
C LYS A 70 -5.22 12.63 6.06
N PRO A 71 -4.28 13.50 5.66
CA PRO A 71 -2.86 13.18 5.75
C PRO A 71 -2.47 12.96 7.21
N PHE A 72 -1.62 11.97 7.46
CA PHE A 72 -1.08 11.67 8.79
C PHE A 72 0.20 12.47 9.03
N ASP A 73 0.30 13.13 10.18
CA ASP A 73 1.56 13.71 10.63
C ASP A 73 2.37 12.67 11.42
N ALA A 74 3.39 12.11 10.78
CA ALA A 74 4.29 11.15 11.40
C ALA A 74 5.31 11.81 12.38
N ALA A 75 5.49 13.13 12.34
CA ALA A 75 6.47 13.81 13.19
C ALA A 75 5.98 14.03 14.63
N HIS A 76 4.67 14.14 14.84
CA HIS A 76 4.04 14.24 16.17
C HIS A 76 3.40 12.92 16.66
N ALA A 77 3.62 11.82 15.92
CA ALA A 77 3.00 10.52 16.22
C ALA A 77 3.80 9.69 17.23
N ILE A 78 3.12 8.71 17.85
CA ILE A 78 3.77 7.62 18.59
C ILE A 78 4.69 6.85 17.60
N PRO A 79 5.94 6.52 17.96
CA PRO A 79 6.92 5.97 17.01
C PRO A 79 6.46 4.68 16.31
N GLU A 80 5.68 3.82 16.97
CA GLU A 80 5.14 2.60 16.35
C GLU A 80 4.09 2.90 15.27
N LEU A 81 3.22 3.89 15.50
CA LEU A 81 2.28 4.37 14.48
C LEU A 81 3.02 5.07 13.32
N ALA A 82 4.09 5.82 13.62
CA ALA A 82 4.93 6.46 12.62
C ALA A 82 5.63 5.42 11.72
N ARG A 83 6.18 4.34 12.29
CA ARG A 83 6.78 3.22 11.53
C ARG A 83 5.79 2.61 10.54
N VAL A 84 4.59 2.25 11.01
CA VAL A 84 3.54 1.66 10.16
C VAL A 84 3.09 2.64 9.06
N ALA A 85 2.90 3.91 9.39
CA ALA A 85 2.49 4.92 8.41
C ALA A 85 3.57 5.19 7.34
N ASN A 86 4.84 5.28 7.75
CA ASN A 86 5.97 5.48 6.84
C ASN A 86 6.16 4.28 5.90
N PHE A 87 6.06 3.05 6.41
CA PHE A 87 6.13 1.85 5.58
C PHE A 87 5.04 1.82 4.51
N VAL A 88 3.80 2.22 4.84
CA VAL A 88 2.70 2.34 3.85
C VAL A 88 2.99 3.43 2.80
N ALA A 89 3.63 4.53 3.18
CA ALA A 89 4.04 5.58 2.23
C ALA A 89 5.15 5.10 1.27
N GLU A 90 6.11 4.32 1.78
CA GLU A 90 7.19 3.74 0.97
C GLU A 90 6.69 2.60 0.07
N HIS A 91 5.77 1.76 0.56
CA HIS A 91 5.22 0.58 -0.11
C HIS A 91 3.70 0.74 -0.41
N PRO A 92 3.32 1.57 -1.39
CA PRO A 92 1.92 1.71 -1.79
C PRO A 92 1.37 0.39 -2.36
N CYS A 93 0.09 0.13 -2.11
CA CYS A 93 -0.63 -1.10 -2.46
C CYS A 93 -0.15 -2.39 -1.77
N ALA A 94 0.71 -2.31 -0.74
CA ALA A 94 1.13 -3.46 0.07
C ALA A 94 -0.04 -4.15 0.81
N LEU A 95 0.17 -5.40 1.21
CA LEU A 95 -0.76 -6.25 1.97
C LEU A 95 -0.64 -6.04 3.48
N ARG A 96 -1.69 -6.42 4.22
CA ARG A 96 -1.71 -6.42 5.70
C ARG A 96 -0.49 -7.14 6.29
N GLU A 97 -0.18 -8.31 5.74
CA GLU A 97 0.94 -9.18 6.16
C GLU A 97 2.32 -8.54 5.92
N GLU A 98 2.47 -7.73 4.87
CA GLU A 98 3.72 -7.04 4.53
C GLU A 98 3.96 -5.82 5.44
N ILE A 99 2.88 -5.15 5.85
CA ILE A 99 2.92 -3.91 6.66
C ILE A 99 2.93 -4.20 8.16
N ALA A 100 2.21 -5.24 8.58
CA ALA A 100 1.88 -5.53 9.96
C ALA A 100 1.90 -7.04 10.23
N PRO A 101 3.09 -7.68 10.24
CA PRO A 101 3.21 -9.10 10.62
C PRO A 101 2.85 -9.33 12.09
N ASP A 102 3.13 -8.36 12.97
CA ASP A 102 2.87 -8.47 14.40
C ASP A 102 1.45 -8.06 14.79
N ALA A 103 0.93 -8.71 15.84
CA ALA A 103 -0.40 -8.44 16.38
C ALA A 103 -0.58 -7.03 16.97
N GLU A 104 0.50 -6.28 17.21
CA GLU A 104 0.45 -4.89 17.69
C GLU A 104 0.47 -3.90 16.54
N SER A 105 1.40 -4.07 15.59
CA SER A 105 1.41 -3.42 14.28
C SER A 105 0.05 -3.54 13.56
N ALA A 106 -0.63 -4.69 13.70
CA ALA A 106 -1.96 -4.92 13.17
C ALA A 106 -3.05 -4.04 13.82
N LYS A 107 -2.99 -3.81 15.14
CA LYS A 107 -3.91 -2.88 15.85
C LYS A 107 -3.63 -1.44 15.42
N HIS A 108 -2.36 -1.08 15.23
CA HIS A 108 -1.95 0.24 14.74
C HIS A 108 -2.43 0.49 13.31
N LEU A 109 -2.34 -0.50 12.42
CA LEU A 109 -2.92 -0.46 11.08
C LEU A 109 -4.45 -0.27 11.12
N ASP A 110 -5.17 -1.10 11.89
CA ASP A 110 -6.64 -1.00 12.00
C ASP A 110 -7.10 0.35 12.59
N TRP A 111 -6.31 0.94 13.49
CA TRP A 111 -6.53 2.31 13.98
C TRP A 111 -6.30 3.37 12.89
N LEU A 112 -5.21 3.29 12.13
CA LEU A 112 -4.92 4.23 11.02
C LEU A 112 -6.00 4.17 9.92
N VAL A 113 -6.54 2.97 9.65
CA VAL A 113 -7.63 2.77 8.68
C VAL A 113 -8.96 3.31 9.20
N SER A 114 -9.34 2.98 10.43
CA SER A 114 -10.61 3.42 11.02
C SER A 114 -10.67 4.93 11.31
N THR A 115 -9.52 5.58 11.55
CA THR A 115 -9.40 7.04 11.72
C THR A 115 -9.24 7.82 10.40
N GLY A 116 -9.01 7.14 9.27
CA GLY A 116 -8.90 7.79 7.96
C GLY A 116 -7.52 8.36 7.65
N HIS A 117 -6.46 7.79 8.22
CA HIS A 117 -5.06 8.14 7.95
C HIS A 117 -4.39 7.22 6.92
N VAL A 118 -4.97 6.03 6.69
CA VAL A 118 -4.54 5.08 5.63
C VAL A 118 -5.75 4.67 4.79
N VAL A 119 -5.56 4.60 3.47
CA VAL A 119 -6.57 4.12 2.52
C VAL A 119 -6.50 2.59 2.46
N ALA A 120 -7.55 1.91 2.92
CA ALA A 120 -7.72 0.46 2.77
C ALA A 120 -8.66 0.17 1.59
N TYR A 121 -8.21 -0.64 0.64
CA TYR A 121 -9.00 -1.04 -0.53
C TYR A 121 -9.64 -2.42 -0.34
N VAL A 122 -10.73 -2.66 -1.09
CA VAL A 122 -11.53 -3.90 -1.04
C VAL A 122 -10.74 -5.17 -1.42
N ASN A 123 -9.58 -5.02 -2.05
CA ASN A 123 -8.65 -6.10 -2.40
C ASN A 123 -7.55 -6.36 -1.34
N GLY A 124 -7.70 -5.83 -0.12
CA GLY A 124 -6.74 -5.99 0.98
C GLY A 124 -5.42 -5.24 0.79
N ALA A 125 -5.35 -4.31 -0.17
CA ALA A 125 -4.22 -3.43 -0.39
C ALA A 125 -4.37 -2.12 0.41
N TYR A 126 -3.27 -1.57 0.92
CA TYR A 126 -3.25 -0.30 1.64
C TYR A 126 -2.44 0.76 0.89
N SER A 127 -2.79 2.04 1.04
CA SER A 127 -2.12 3.17 0.39
C SER A 127 -2.09 4.39 1.32
N PRO A 128 -1.07 5.27 1.22
CA PRO A 128 -1.08 6.54 1.92
C PRO A 128 -2.23 7.43 1.42
N VAL A 129 -2.66 8.37 2.28
CA VAL A 129 -3.63 9.42 1.93
C VAL A 129 -2.94 10.49 1.09
N GLU A 130 -2.89 10.26 -0.21
CA GLU A 130 -2.52 11.25 -1.23
C GLU A 130 -3.77 11.89 -1.86
N LYS A 131 -3.59 12.94 -2.67
CA LYS A 131 -4.69 13.56 -3.45
C LYS A 131 -5.38 12.58 -4.40
N TYR A 132 -4.60 11.66 -4.98
CA TYR A 132 -5.08 10.50 -5.73
C TYR A 132 -4.30 9.27 -5.24
N PRO A 133 -4.76 8.58 -4.19
CA PRO A 133 -4.03 7.43 -3.62
C PRO A 133 -3.81 6.36 -4.69
N LYS A 134 -2.69 5.66 -4.59
CA LYS A 134 -2.25 4.69 -5.60
C LYS A 134 -3.11 3.42 -5.48
N TYR A 135 -3.56 2.87 -6.61
CA TYR A 135 -4.41 1.67 -6.66
C TYR A 135 -4.09 0.77 -7.85
N GLY A 136 -3.84 -0.52 -7.57
CA GLY A 136 -3.76 -1.60 -8.55
C GLY A 136 -2.42 -2.35 -8.52
N PRO A 137 -2.32 -3.49 -9.23
CA PRO A 137 -1.13 -4.35 -9.21
C PRO A 137 0.15 -3.62 -9.64
N GLN A 138 0.05 -2.67 -10.57
CA GLN A 138 1.17 -1.90 -11.11
C GLN A 138 1.87 -0.98 -10.11
N TRP A 139 1.24 -0.69 -8.96
CA TRP A 139 1.87 0.07 -7.87
C TRP A 139 2.49 -0.79 -6.78
N ARG A 140 2.24 -2.11 -6.79
CA ARG A 140 2.82 -3.03 -5.82
C ARG A 140 4.32 -3.19 -6.04
N LYS A 141 5.10 -2.34 -5.37
CA LYS A 141 6.45 -2.69 -4.97
C LYS A 141 6.35 -3.93 -4.08
N LYS A 142 6.56 -5.13 -4.63
CA LYS A 142 6.80 -6.31 -3.80
C LYS A 142 7.90 -5.94 -2.81
N ALA A 143 7.63 -6.06 -1.51
CA ALA A 143 8.72 -6.05 -0.56
C ALA A 143 9.72 -7.13 -0.98
N PRO A 144 11.04 -6.92 -0.83
CA PRO A 144 12.00 -7.98 -1.06
C PRO A 144 11.70 -9.08 -0.04
N VAL A 145 11.02 -10.13 -0.48
CA VAL A 145 10.85 -11.36 0.31
C VAL A 145 12.27 -11.81 0.62
N ALA A 146 12.69 -11.62 1.86
CA ALA A 146 13.95 -12.16 2.35
C ALA A 146 13.85 -13.67 2.18
N GLN A 147 14.48 -14.18 1.12
CA GLN A 147 14.53 -15.60 0.86
C GLN A 147 15.38 -16.20 1.97
N THR A 148 14.74 -16.67 3.02
CA THR A 148 15.33 -17.60 3.99
C THR A 148 15.78 -18.79 3.17
N ALA A 149 17.05 -18.78 2.76
CA ALA A 149 17.61 -19.85 1.95
C ALA A 149 17.42 -21.15 2.71
N PRO A 150 16.92 -22.22 2.07
CA PRO A 150 16.95 -23.55 2.67
C PRO A 150 18.42 -23.95 2.79
N SER A 151 19.02 -23.64 3.95
CA SER A 151 20.40 -24.00 4.26
C SER A 151 20.47 -25.53 4.28
N ALA A 152 21.12 -26.09 3.26
CA ALA A 152 21.37 -27.52 3.16
C ALA A 152 22.39 -27.97 4.24
N SER A 153 22.59 -29.29 4.30
CA SER A 153 23.48 -30.03 5.20
C SER A 153 22.93 -30.22 6.63
N THR A 154 22.99 -31.41 7.24
CA THR A 154 23.50 -32.71 6.75
C THR A 154 22.91 -33.89 7.56
N GLU A 155 22.55 -34.96 6.83
CA GLU A 155 22.51 -36.43 7.13
C GLU A 155 22.17 -36.98 8.54
N PRO A 156 21.93 -38.31 8.65
CA PRO A 156 23.08 -39.17 8.99
C PRO A 156 23.15 -40.53 8.26
N GLU A 157 24.33 -41.14 8.39
CA GLU A 157 24.59 -42.59 8.49
C GLU A 157 24.66 -43.47 7.21
N SER A 158 25.90 -43.63 6.69
CA SER A 158 26.60 -44.92 6.78
C SER A 158 28.12 -44.78 6.53
N ALA A 159 28.93 -45.72 7.03
CA ALA A 159 30.39 -45.78 6.94
C ALA A 159 30.83 -47.27 6.76
N PRO A 160 32.13 -47.67 6.75
CA PRO A 160 33.39 -46.91 6.68
C PRO A 160 34.41 -47.45 5.63
N ALA A 161 35.55 -46.77 5.39
CA ALA A 161 36.83 -47.39 4.99
C ALA A 161 38.07 -46.47 5.06
N ALA A 162 39.19 -47.03 5.54
CA ALA A 162 40.61 -46.69 5.26
C ALA A 162 41.15 -45.23 5.38
N ALA A 163 42.01 -45.04 6.39
CA ALA A 163 43.10 -44.03 6.44
C ALA A 163 44.39 -44.61 5.76
N PRO A 164 45.57 -43.95 5.70
CA PRO A 164 46.05 -42.66 6.28
C PRO A 164 46.64 -41.71 5.19
N ALA A 165 47.45 -40.65 5.40
CA ALA A 165 48.32 -40.23 6.52
C ALA A 165 48.72 -38.72 6.47
N ALA A 166 49.55 -38.31 7.44
CA ALA A 166 50.39 -37.11 7.51
C ALA A 166 49.75 -35.75 7.93
N GLU A 167 50.04 -35.37 9.18
CA GLU A 167 50.20 -33.99 9.68
C GLU A 167 51.57 -33.41 9.22
N PRO A 168 52.04 -32.23 9.68
CA PRO A 168 51.37 -31.02 10.21
C PRO A 168 51.39 -29.87 9.16
N VAL A 169 51.28 -28.55 9.39
CA VAL A 169 51.63 -27.68 10.55
C VAL A 169 50.79 -26.39 10.60
N SER A 170 50.55 -25.88 11.81
CA SER A 170 50.22 -24.47 12.13
C SER A 170 51.55 -23.67 12.32
N PRO A 171 51.62 -22.40 12.82
CA PRO A 171 50.57 -21.53 13.39
C PRO A 171 50.69 -20.00 13.11
N ALA A 172 49.83 -19.25 13.83
CA ALA A 172 50.11 -17.96 14.50
C ALA A 172 50.09 -16.60 13.76
N ALA A 173 49.47 -15.65 14.48
CA ALA A 173 49.65 -14.19 14.46
C ALA A 173 49.21 -13.42 13.19
N GLU A 174 48.96 -12.10 13.21
CA GLU A 174 49.22 -11.05 14.21
C GLU A 174 48.10 -9.97 14.09
N SER A 175 47.33 -9.66 15.14
CA SER A 175 47.48 -8.57 16.15
C SER A 175 47.28 -7.11 15.66
N ALA A 176 46.70 -6.27 16.54
CA ALA A 176 46.45 -4.81 16.42
C ALA A 176 45.50 -4.37 15.26
N ALA A 177 44.89 -3.17 15.23
CA ALA A 177 44.88 -1.95 16.06
C ALA A 177 43.44 -1.34 16.01
N VAL A 178 42.84 -0.66 17.00
CA VAL A 178 43.16 0.68 17.56
C VAL A 178 43.14 1.77 16.45
N GLN A 179 42.34 2.86 16.46
CA GLN A 179 41.43 3.44 17.47
C GLN A 179 40.36 4.41 16.87
N VAL A 180 39.26 4.60 17.62
CA VAL A 180 38.47 5.83 17.91
C VAL A 180 38.75 7.13 17.12
N ALA A 181 37.70 7.77 16.58
CA ALA A 181 37.49 9.25 16.59
C ALA A 181 36.08 9.72 16.15
N THR A 182 35.20 10.05 17.11
CA THR A 182 34.23 11.17 17.03
C THR A 182 34.92 12.45 17.57
N PRO A 183 34.45 13.71 17.37
CA PRO A 183 33.07 14.22 17.22
C PRO A 183 32.94 15.17 15.97
N ALA A 184 31.99 16.11 15.78
CA ALA A 184 31.07 16.78 16.70
C ALA A 184 29.76 17.31 16.08
N GLU A 185 28.87 17.70 16.98
CA GLU A 185 27.55 18.33 16.78
C GLU A 185 27.64 19.84 17.10
N GLU A 186 26.94 20.72 16.38
CA GLU A 186 26.02 21.77 16.87
C GLU A 186 25.47 22.58 15.66
N LYS A 187 24.15 22.85 15.55
CA LYS A 187 23.35 24.01 16.06
C LYS A 187 23.89 25.38 15.55
N LYS A 188 23.09 26.43 15.28
CA LYS A 188 21.68 26.78 15.61
C LYS A 188 21.20 27.95 14.69
N ALA A 189 19.88 28.28 14.72
CA ALA A 189 19.36 29.68 14.73
C ALA A 189 19.48 30.57 13.46
N GLU A 190 18.95 31.80 13.35
CA GLU A 190 17.71 32.56 13.73
C GLU A 190 17.85 33.97 13.06
N GLU A 191 16.87 34.84 12.73
CA GLU A 191 15.39 34.93 12.84
C GLU A 191 14.85 35.99 11.83
N LYS A 192 13.51 36.06 11.58
CA LYS A 192 12.75 37.22 11.00
C LYS A 192 13.13 37.65 9.55
N LYS A 193 12.50 38.63 8.86
CA LYS A 193 11.23 39.43 8.94
C LYS A 193 10.68 39.50 7.47
N GLU A 194 9.71 40.27 6.94
CA GLU A 194 8.78 41.39 7.28
C GLU A 194 7.49 41.10 6.43
N GLU A 195 6.22 41.39 6.77
CA GLU A 195 5.48 42.64 7.09
C GLU A 195 5.05 43.50 5.86
N LYS A 196 3.91 44.19 6.01
CA LYS A 196 3.16 45.05 5.07
C LYS A 196 2.31 44.35 3.99
N GLU A 197 1.02 44.65 3.76
CA GLU A 197 0.13 45.84 3.90
C GLU A 197 -0.14 46.51 2.54
N GLN A 198 -1.23 46.09 1.88
CA GLN A 198 -2.27 46.92 1.24
C GLN A 198 -3.44 46.04 0.75
#